data_AF-A0A923EGS3-F1
#
_entry.id   AF-A0A923EGS3-F1
#
_cell.length_a   1.000
_cell.length_b   1.000
_cell.length_c   1.000
_cell.angle_alpha   90.00
_cell.angle_beta   90.00
_cell.angle_gamma   90.00
#
_symmetry.space_group_name_H-M   'P 1'
#
loop_
_entity.id
_entity.type
_entity.pdbx_description
1 polymer ?
#
loop_
_entity_poly.entity_id
_entity_poly.type
_entity_poly.pdbx_seq_one_letter_code
_entity_poly.pdbx_strand_id
1 'polypeptide(L)'
;MPVLKELGFTATVFVATEVVGNEGAMTWDQLRQLREAGFTIGCRGRSGRSLTRQKNGQAFEAYFKSIESELRLAKKEIETRLGAPCPFLAYPRGSTSGLVAAMAAKLGFSAAFIRSPGDNPFFGDRFGIHRIAIDGRINPEKFGKMLTTLITADLN
;
A
#
# COMPACT_ATOMS: atom_id res chain seq x y z
N MET A 1 5.14 5.00 -18.13
CA MET A 1 6.19 4.35 -17.31
C MET A 1 7.45 4.06 -18.14
N PRO A 2 8.25 5.10 -18.45
CA PRO A 2 9.50 4.90 -19.21
C PRO A 2 10.72 4.70 -18.29
N VAL A 3 10.92 5.60 -17.31
CA VAL A 3 12.18 5.70 -16.54
C VAL A 3 12.50 4.47 -15.68
N LEU A 4 11.55 3.91 -14.92
CA LEU A 4 11.84 2.72 -14.10
C LEU A 4 12.24 1.52 -14.95
N LYS A 5 11.60 1.36 -16.12
CA LYS A 5 11.90 0.27 -17.05
C LYS A 5 13.26 0.47 -17.72
N GLU A 6 13.58 1.70 -18.12
CA GLU A 6 14.89 2.07 -18.69
C GLU A 6 16.03 1.80 -17.69
N LEU A 7 15.78 1.98 -16.39
CA LEU A 7 16.75 1.70 -15.32
C LEU A 7 16.73 0.25 -14.81
N GLY A 8 15.90 -0.63 -15.39
CA GLY A 8 15.80 -2.02 -14.97
C GLY A 8 15.16 -2.24 -13.58
N PHE A 9 14.45 -1.24 -13.05
CA PHE A 9 13.77 -1.32 -11.77
C PHE A 9 12.31 -1.76 -11.89
N THR A 10 11.88 -2.58 -10.94
CA THR A 10 10.46 -2.89 -10.68
C THR A 10 9.94 -2.08 -9.49
N ALA A 11 8.62 -1.95 -9.38
CA ALA A 11 7.99 -1.33 -8.22
C ALA A 11 6.68 -2.03 -7.82
N THR A 12 6.15 -1.67 -6.65
CA THR A 12 4.79 -2.01 -6.25
C THR A 12 3.87 -0.81 -6.45
N VAL A 13 2.75 -1.01 -7.15
CA VAL A 13 1.70 0.00 -7.37
C VAL A 13 0.48 -0.36 -6.54
N PHE A 14 0.07 0.50 -5.61
CA PHE A 14 -1.10 0.28 -4.76
C PHE A 14 -2.34 1.01 -5.30
N VAL A 15 -3.40 0.26 -5.62
CA VAL A 15 -4.61 0.81 -6.24
C VAL A 15 -5.84 0.69 -5.34
N ALA A 16 -6.71 1.68 -5.41
CA ALA A 16 -8.07 1.57 -4.86
C ALA A 16 -9.00 1.19 -6.02
N THR A 17 -9.75 0.09 -5.89
CA THR A 17 -10.36 -0.53 -7.08
C THR A 17 -11.48 0.30 -7.71
N GLU A 18 -12.22 1.09 -6.92
CA GLU A 18 -13.24 2.02 -7.46
C GLU A 18 -12.65 3.23 -8.19
N VAL A 19 -11.34 3.46 -8.06
CA VAL A 19 -10.65 4.55 -8.75
C VAL A 19 -10.03 4.08 -10.07
N VAL A 20 -9.82 2.77 -10.25
CA VAL A 20 -9.18 2.21 -11.46
C VAL A 20 -10.07 2.48 -12.69
N GLY A 21 -9.50 3.10 -13.71
CA GLY A 21 -10.21 3.49 -14.94
C GLY A 21 -10.87 4.87 -14.90
N ASN A 22 -10.88 5.56 -13.75
CA ASN A 22 -11.32 6.95 -13.68
C ASN A 22 -10.27 7.89 -14.30
N GLU A 23 -10.68 9.13 -14.61
CA GLU A 23 -9.78 10.15 -15.14
C GLU A 23 -8.55 10.34 -14.24
N GLY A 24 -7.36 10.33 -14.84
CA GLY A 24 -6.08 10.45 -14.13
C GLY A 24 -5.62 9.20 -13.37
N ALA A 25 -6.42 8.12 -13.36
CA ALA A 25 -6.04 6.84 -12.77
C ALA A 25 -5.64 5.82 -13.84
N MET A 26 -4.91 4.78 -13.41
CA MET A 26 -4.56 3.69 -14.32
C MET A 26 -5.79 2.86 -14.67
N THR A 27 -5.86 2.33 -15.90
CA THR A 27 -6.88 1.35 -16.30
C THR A 27 -6.46 -0.07 -15.91
N TRP A 28 -7.41 -1.01 -15.89
CA TRP A 28 -7.11 -2.42 -15.65
C TRP A 28 -6.12 -3.00 -16.68
N ASP A 29 -6.20 -2.58 -17.94
CA ASP A 29 -5.28 -3.04 -18.98
C ASP A 29 -3.87 -2.51 -18.75
N GLN A 30 -3.72 -1.25 -18.32
CA GLN A 30 -2.42 -0.71 -17.95
C GLN A 30 -1.83 -1.45 -16.74
N LEU A 31 -2.63 -1.76 -15.72
CA LEU A 31 -2.19 -2.55 -14.56
C LEU A 31 -1.76 -3.97 -14.96
N ARG A 32 -2.42 -4.59 -15.95
CA ARG A 32 -2.01 -5.88 -16.50
C ARG A 32 -0.65 -5.79 -17.20
N GLN A 33 -0.45 -4.79 -18.05
CA GLN A 33 0.84 -4.53 -18.71
C GLN A 33 1.97 -4.31 -17.69
N LEU A 34 1.68 -3.63 -16.56
CA LEU A 34 2.67 -3.44 -15.51
C LEU A 34 3.10 -4.78 -14.89
N ARG A 35 2.13 -5.66 -14.64
CA ARG A 35 2.42 -7.00 -14.10
C ARG A 35 3.26 -7.83 -15.06
N GLU A 36 2.91 -7.81 -16.34
CA GLU A 36 3.69 -8.48 -17.39
C GLU A 36 5.11 -7.92 -17.47
N ALA A 37 5.31 -6.64 -17.09
CA ALA A 37 6.62 -6.00 -16.97
C ALA A 37 7.30 -6.21 -15.60
N GLY A 38 6.80 -7.10 -14.73
CA GLY A 38 7.42 -7.46 -13.45
C GLY A 38 7.03 -6.57 -12.25
N PHE A 39 6.09 -5.64 -12.41
CA PHE A 39 5.60 -4.82 -11.30
C PHE A 39 4.61 -5.61 -10.44
N THR A 40 4.61 -5.32 -9.14
CA THR A 40 3.61 -5.88 -8.22
C THR A 40 2.42 -4.94 -8.10
N ILE A 41 1.18 -5.47 -8.14
CA ILE A 41 -0.03 -4.68 -7.89
C ILE A 41 -0.56 -5.00 -6.49
N GLY A 42 -0.56 -3.99 -5.63
CA GLY A 42 -1.07 -4.06 -4.26
C GLY A 42 -2.43 -3.38 -4.10
N CYS A 43 -3.07 -3.64 -2.97
CA CYS A 43 -4.37 -3.10 -2.61
C CYS A 43 -4.26 -1.79 -1.81
N ARG A 44 -5.21 -0.87 -2.00
CA ARG A 44 -5.42 0.34 -1.18
C ARG A 44 -6.88 0.46 -0.74
N GLY A 45 -7.53 -0.67 -0.49
CA GLY A 45 -8.98 -0.75 -0.25
C GLY A 45 -9.82 -0.56 -1.50
N ARG A 46 -11.15 -0.57 -1.36
CA ARG A 46 -12.08 -0.48 -2.47
C ARG A 46 -12.29 0.98 -2.87
N SER A 47 -12.71 1.80 -1.92
CA SER A 47 -12.93 3.24 -2.14
C SER A 47 -11.67 4.09 -1.90
N GLY A 48 -10.69 3.56 -1.17
CA GLY A 48 -9.53 4.32 -0.72
C GLY A 48 -9.83 5.30 0.43
N ARG A 49 -10.98 5.15 1.11
CA ARG A 49 -11.29 5.90 2.33
C ARG A 49 -10.43 5.43 3.50
N SER A 50 -10.28 6.28 4.53
CA SER A 50 -9.63 5.88 5.78
C SER A 50 -10.38 4.74 6.47
N LEU A 51 -9.61 3.75 6.91
CA LEU A 51 -10.10 2.54 7.57
C LEU A 51 -10.10 2.64 9.09
N THR A 52 -9.53 3.71 9.65
CA THR A 52 -9.38 3.94 11.10
C THR A 52 -10.45 4.89 11.66
N ARG A 53 -11.23 5.54 10.79
CA ARG A 53 -12.26 6.49 11.17
C ARG A 53 -13.64 5.85 11.08
N GLN A 54 -14.23 5.58 12.24
CA GLN A 54 -15.66 5.27 12.37
C GLN A 54 -16.48 6.53 12.07
N LYS A 55 -17.61 6.37 11.36
CA LYS A 55 -18.53 7.49 11.11
C LYS A 55 -19.30 7.81 12.39
N ASN A 56 -19.62 9.09 12.61
CA ASN A 56 -20.43 9.52 13.76
C ASN A 56 -21.78 8.78 13.77
N GLY A 57 -22.16 8.23 14.92
CA GLY A 57 -23.41 7.45 15.07
C GLY A 57 -23.40 6.07 14.40
N GLN A 58 -22.30 5.64 13.77
CA GLN A 58 -22.18 4.30 13.21
C GLN A 58 -22.01 3.28 14.34
N ALA A 59 -22.80 2.21 14.35
CA ALA A 59 -22.57 1.09 15.25
C ALA A 59 -21.21 0.41 14.96
N PHE A 60 -20.52 -0.06 16.00
CA PHE A 60 -19.21 -0.70 15.85
C PHE A 60 -19.25 -1.93 14.92
N GLU A 61 -20.30 -2.75 14.99
CA GLU A 61 -20.46 -3.91 14.11
C GLU A 61 -20.54 -3.49 12.63
N ALA A 62 -21.29 -2.43 12.33
CA ALA A 62 -21.37 -1.89 10.98
C ALA A 62 -20.03 -1.33 10.51
N TYR A 63 -19.27 -0.69 11.41
CA TYR A 63 -17.92 -0.23 11.12
C TYR A 63 -16.97 -1.40 10.82
N PHE A 64 -16.96 -2.42 11.67
CA PHE A 64 -16.17 -3.64 11.49
C PHE A 64 -16.44 -4.30 10.13
N LYS A 65 -17.71 -4.57 9.80
CA LYS A 65 -18.12 -5.13 8.50
C LYS A 65 -17.72 -4.24 7.33
N SER A 66 -17.73 -2.91 7.52
CA SER A 66 -17.31 -1.96 6.48
C SER A 66 -15.82 -2.03 6.17
N ILE A 67 -14.95 -2.25 7.16
CA ILE A 67 -13.51 -2.43 6.94
C ILE A 67 -13.27 -3.75 6.21
N GLU A 68 -13.95 -4.82 6.64
CA GLU A 68 -13.80 -6.13 6.03
C GLU A 68 -14.21 -6.10 4.57
N SER A 69 -15.34 -5.47 4.26
CA SER A 69 -15.83 -5.30 2.89
C SER A 69 -14.86 -4.48 2.03
N GLU A 70 -14.32 -3.37 2.55
CA GLU A 70 -13.32 -2.54 1.84
C GLU A 70 -12.10 -3.34 1.41
N LEU A 71 -11.55 -4.17 2.32
CA LEU A 71 -10.34 -4.92 2.06
C LEU A 71 -10.59 -6.17 1.22
N ARG A 72 -11.62 -6.96 1.60
CA ARG A 72 -11.93 -8.24 0.96
C ARG A 72 -12.39 -8.05 -0.48
N LEU A 73 -13.27 -7.09 -0.74
CA LEU A 73 -13.79 -6.87 -2.10
C LEU A 73 -12.69 -6.36 -3.03
N ALA A 74 -11.87 -5.39 -2.57
CA ALA A 74 -10.77 -4.87 -3.35
C ALA A 74 -9.71 -5.94 -3.67
N LYS A 75 -9.32 -6.74 -2.67
CA LYS A 75 -8.38 -7.86 -2.88
C LYS A 75 -8.93 -8.85 -3.92
N LYS A 76 -10.18 -9.28 -3.75
CA LYS A 76 -10.84 -10.21 -4.68
C LYS A 76 -10.92 -9.65 -6.09
N GLU A 77 -11.24 -8.37 -6.23
CA GLU A 77 -11.35 -7.72 -7.53
C GLU A 77 -10.00 -7.65 -8.25
N ILE A 78 -8.93 -7.24 -7.56
CA ILE A 78 -7.57 -7.24 -8.13
C ILE A 78 -7.16 -8.65 -8.57
N GLU A 79 -7.38 -9.65 -7.71
CA GLU A 79 -7.03 -11.05 -7.99
C GLU A 79 -7.81 -11.59 -9.18
N THR A 80 -9.10 -11.27 -9.29
CA THR A 80 -9.96 -11.71 -10.39
C THR A 80 -9.59 -11.03 -11.71
N ARG A 81 -9.42 -9.70 -11.70
CA ARG A 81 -9.16 -8.90 -12.91
C ARG A 81 -7.79 -9.15 -13.51
N LEU A 82 -6.81 -9.44 -12.66
CA LEU A 82 -5.43 -9.64 -13.08
C LEU A 82 -5.03 -11.12 -13.15
N GLY A 83 -5.75 -12.01 -12.47
CA GLY A 83 -5.46 -13.46 -12.47
C GLY A 83 -4.24 -13.85 -11.66
N ALA A 84 -3.87 -13.08 -10.62
CA ALA A 84 -2.81 -13.51 -9.69
C ALA A 84 -2.95 -12.83 -8.31
N PRO A 85 -2.27 -13.35 -7.26
CA PRO A 85 -2.45 -12.91 -5.88
C PRO A 85 -2.23 -11.40 -5.67
N CYS A 86 -2.96 -10.84 -4.69
CA CYS A 86 -2.73 -9.50 -4.19
C CYS A 86 -2.23 -9.56 -2.73
N PRO A 87 -0.91 -9.74 -2.51
CA PRO A 87 -0.36 -10.03 -1.19
C PRO A 87 -0.18 -8.80 -0.30
N PHE A 88 -0.17 -7.59 -0.88
CA PHE A 88 0.25 -6.37 -0.19
C PHE A 88 -0.87 -5.34 -0.08
N LEU A 89 -0.92 -4.65 1.06
CA LEU A 89 -1.88 -3.58 1.35
C LEU A 89 -1.15 -2.28 1.70
N ALA A 90 -1.45 -1.16 1.04
CA ALA A 90 -1.12 0.15 1.56
C ALA A 90 -2.34 0.74 2.25
N TYR A 91 -2.24 1.07 3.55
CA TYR A 91 -3.39 1.63 4.25
C TYR A 91 -3.79 2.98 3.66
N PRO A 92 -5.08 3.18 3.34
CA PRO A 92 -5.56 4.47 2.89
C PRO A 92 -5.28 5.57 3.91
N ARG A 93 -4.86 6.74 3.42
CA ARG A 93 -4.36 7.87 4.24
C ARG A 93 -3.12 7.56 5.10
N GLY A 94 -2.58 6.34 5.04
CA GLY A 94 -1.28 5.99 5.62
C GLY A 94 -1.29 5.60 7.09
N SER A 95 -2.44 5.37 7.71
CA SER A 95 -2.53 4.95 9.11
C SER A 95 -3.37 3.70 9.29
N THR A 96 -3.09 2.96 10.37
CA THR A 96 -3.79 1.73 10.74
C THR A 96 -4.13 1.74 12.23
N SER A 97 -4.91 0.75 12.67
CA SER A 97 -5.14 0.42 14.08
C SER A 97 -4.96 -1.09 14.26
N GLY A 98 -4.81 -1.57 15.50
CA GLY A 98 -4.67 -3.01 15.76
C GLY A 98 -5.82 -3.84 15.15
N LEU A 99 -7.04 -3.30 15.17
CA LEU A 99 -8.20 -3.91 14.52
C LEU A 99 -8.01 -4.05 12.99
N VAL A 100 -7.59 -2.97 12.33
CA VAL A 100 -7.42 -2.95 10.86
C VAL A 100 -6.26 -3.85 10.44
N ALA A 101 -5.15 -3.85 11.21
CA ALA A 101 -4.01 -4.74 10.97
C ALA A 101 -4.38 -6.22 11.13
N ALA A 102 -5.08 -6.58 12.21
CA ALA A 102 -5.57 -7.94 12.43
C ALA A 102 -6.52 -8.40 11.31
N MET A 103 -7.38 -7.49 10.84
CA MET A 103 -8.29 -7.79 9.73
C MET A 103 -7.55 -7.99 8.40
N ALA A 104 -6.52 -7.18 8.12
CA ALA A 104 -5.66 -7.39 6.95
C ALA A 104 -4.97 -8.76 7.00
N ALA A 105 -4.44 -9.15 8.17
CA ALA A 105 -3.85 -10.46 8.36
C ALA A 105 -4.87 -11.59 8.14
N LYS A 106 -6.06 -11.48 8.73
CA LYS A 106 -7.16 -12.45 8.57
C LYS A 106 -7.57 -12.63 7.10
N LEU A 107 -7.54 -11.57 6.31
CA LEU A 107 -7.88 -11.59 4.88
C LEU A 107 -6.75 -12.11 3.98
N GLY A 108 -5.62 -12.54 4.56
CA GLY A 108 -4.52 -13.16 3.82
C GLY A 108 -3.61 -12.17 3.10
N PHE A 109 -3.51 -10.92 3.57
CA PHE A 109 -2.40 -10.06 3.19
C PHE A 109 -1.12 -10.54 3.89
N SER A 110 0.00 -10.55 3.18
CA SER A 110 1.31 -10.94 3.70
C SER A 110 2.05 -9.79 4.38
N ALA A 111 1.76 -8.55 3.94
CA ALA A 111 2.30 -7.33 4.54
C ALA A 111 1.41 -6.12 4.27
N ALA A 112 1.48 -5.11 5.13
CA ALA A 112 0.78 -3.85 4.98
C ALA A 112 1.63 -2.63 5.37
N PHE A 113 1.42 -1.52 4.66
CA PHE A 113 2.30 -0.35 4.67
C PHE A 113 1.58 0.91 5.17
N ILE A 114 2.18 1.59 6.14
CA ILE A 114 1.76 2.91 6.62
C ILE A 114 2.48 4.02 5.85
N ARG A 115 2.16 5.29 6.16
CA ARG A 115 2.85 6.48 5.63
C ARG A 115 3.46 7.26 6.79
N SER A 116 4.31 6.56 7.53
CA SER A 116 5.16 7.13 8.56
C SER A 116 6.60 6.82 8.20
N PRO A 117 7.53 7.79 8.28
CA PRO A 117 8.95 7.50 8.26
C PRO A 117 9.32 6.53 9.40
N GLY A 118 10.40 5.78 9.19
CA GLY A 118 10.91 4.80 10.15
C GLY A 118 11.63 3.67 9.43
N ASP A 119 12.46 2.96 10.17
CA ASP A 119 13.18 1.79 9.68
C ASP A 119 12.27 0.57 9.59
N ASN A 120 12.67 -0.39 8.76
CA ASN A 120 11.96 -1.65 8.57
C ASN A 120 12.92 -2.82 8.81
N PRO A 121 13.32 -3.10 10.08
CA PRO A 121 14.11 -4.29 10.37
C PRO A 121 13.32 -5.55 10.00
N PHE A 122 14.01 -6.64 9.67
CA PHE A 122 13.36 -7.88 9.21
C PHE A 122 12.40 -8.50 10.25
N PHE A 123 12.56 -8.17 11.53
CA PHE A 123 11.72 -8.59 12.66
C PHE A 123 10.61 -7.58 13.00
N GLY A 124 10.46 -6.51 12.21
CA GLY A 124 9.42 -5.49 12.41
C GLY A 124 8.01 -6.00 12.12
N ASP A 125 7.00 -5.22 12.50
CA ASP A 125 5.61 -5.54 12.22
C ASP A 125 5.32 -5.51 10.71
N ARG A 126 5.05 -6.68 10.15
CA ARG A 126 4.70 -6.85 8.72
C ARG A 126 3.42 -6.11 8.34
N PHE A 127 2.55 -5.76 9.29
CA PHE A 127 1.32 -5.00 9.06
C PHE A 127 1.45 -3.52 9.44
N GLY A 128 2.67 -3.05 9.68
CA GLY A 128 3.00 -1.67 10.04
C GLY A 128 4.24 -1.14 9.32
N ILE A 129 4.56 -1.66 8.12
CA ILE A 129 5.79 -1.31 7.40
C ILE A 129 5.82 0.18 7.06
N HIS A 130 6.89 0.85 7.48
CA HIS A 130 7.11 2.28 7.31
C HIS A 130 7.39 2.63 5.86
N ARG A 131 6.91 3.79 5.42
CA ARG A 131 7.19 4.35 4.10
C ARG A 131 7.43 5.84 4.21
N ILE A 132 8.40 6.30 3.44
CA ILE A 132 8.72 7.71 3.32
C ILE A 132 7.99 8.27 2.11
N ALA A 133 7.30 9.40 2.29
CA ALA A 133 6.62 10.10 1.21
C ALA A 133 7.64 10.92 0.41
N ILE A 134 7.64 10.74 -0.91
CA ILE A 134 8.42 11.55 -1.84
C ILE A 134 7.45 12.48 -2.59
N ASP A 135 7.76 13.78 -2.62
CA ASP A 135 6.99 14.78 -3.36
C ASP A 135 7.92 15.75 -4.11
N GLY A 136 7.35 16.65 -4.92
CA GLY A 136 8.10 17.55 -5.79
C GLY A 136 9.04 18.54 -5.10
N ARG A 137 9.02 18.62 -3.76
CA ARG A 137 9.95 19.45 -2.98
C ARG A 137 11.25 18.73 -2.64
N ILE A 138 11.37 17.45 -2.98
CA ILE A 138 12.56 16.64 -2.69
C ILE A 138 13.49 16.65 -3.91
N ASN A 139 14.69 17.19 -3.74
CA ASN A 139 15.73 17.17 -4.77
C ASN A 139 16.55 15.85 -4.70
N PRO A 140 17.35 15.52 -5.74
CA PRO A 140 18.13 14.29 -5.77
C PRO A 140 19.10 14.13 -4.59
N GLU A 141 19.71 15.21 -4.11
CA GLU A 141 20.62 15.16 -2.96
C GLU A 141 19.89 14.74 -1.67
N LYS A 142 18.74 15.36 -1.40
CA LYS A 142 17.89 15.04 -0.27
C LYS A 142 17.32 13.63 -0.40
N PHE A 143 16.91 13.22 -1.60
CA PHE A 143 16.49 11.85 -1.87
C PHE A 143 17.60 10.84 -1.53
N GLY A 144 18.83 11.11 -1.94
CA GLY A 144 20.00 10.28 -1.59
C GLY A 144 20.20 10.15 -0.08
N LYS A 145 20.13 11.26 0.67
CA LYS A 145 20.22 11.24 2.14
C LYS A 145 19.13 10.42 2.81
N MET A 146 17.92 10.39 2.24
CA MET A 146 16.78 9.62 2.75
C MET A 146 16.93 8.10 2.55
N LEU A 147 17.84 7.67 1.67
CA LEU A 147 18.15 6.25 1.44
C LEU A 147 19.25 5.72 2.37
N THR A 148 19.96 6.60 3.07
CA THR A 148 21.05 6.23 3.97
C THR A 148 20.50 5.82 5.34
N THR A 149 20.60 4.53 5.67
CA THR A 149 20.17 3.96 6.96
C THR A 149 21.32 3.72 7.94
N LEU A 150 22.54 4.17 7.60
CA LEU A 150 23.70 4.05 8.48
C LEU A 150 23.69 5.17 9.52
N ILE A 151 23.15 4.88 10.70
CA ILE A 151 23.69 5.47 11.92
C ILE A 151 25.03 4.76 12.13
N THR A 152 26.14 5.50 12.07
CA THR A 152 27.40 5.03 12.67
C THR A 152 27.05 4.67 14.09
N ALA A 153 26.91 3.37 14.38
CA ALA A 153 26.88 2.93 15.76
C ALA A 153 28.24 3.34 16.32
N ASP A 154 28.27 4.38 17.15
CA ASP A 154 29.40 4.68 18.00
C ASP A 154 29.58 3.46 18.91
N LEU A 155 30.37 2.50 18.43
CA LEU A 155 30.98 1.46 19.24
C LEU A 155 32.13 2.13 19.99
N ASN A 156 31.77 2.84 21.06
CA ASN A 156 32.69 3.23 22.12
C ASN A 156 32.49 2.30 23.32
#